data_AF-A0AAV4X2F1-F1
#
_entry.id   AF-A0AAV4X2F1-F1
#
_cell.length_a   1.000
_cell.length_b   1.000
_cell.length_c   1.000
_cell.angle_alpha   90.00
_cell.angle_beta   90.00
_cell.angle_gamma   90.00
#
_symmetry.space_group_name_H-M   'P 1'
#
loop_
_entity.id
_entity.type
_entity.pdbx_description
1 polymer ?
#
loop_
_entity_poly.entity_id
_entity_poly.type
_entity_poly.pdbx_seq_one_letter_code
_entity_poly.pdbx_strand_id
1 'polypeptide(L)'
;MSDFKIVTVLVTHTILTSKITRNSLMDCKQVARQIKILQIGSNKFIAFLKCNKMAQTPRGKVYVVGVGMTKFFKPGTGDDYPELAKEAVTKALSDANISYDRIQQACVGYVYGDSTCGQRALYEVGMSGIPIINVNNNCSTGSTALYIGKELVEGGLCDCVLALGFEKMARGSLTSKFDDRTNPMDKHVLVLSNRHGFAAAPVAAQFFGSAGREHMEKYGTKPEHFAKIAYKNHKHSTNNPYSQFRDEYTLDQILKSPVVYEPLTKLQCCPTSDGAAAAILASENFVRAHKLEGQAVEIVGMEMATDVPSAFSENSSLKMVGFDMTRNAANKLFQKARLQPSEVDVVELHDCFSTNELITYEALGLCGIGKGSELVDSGNNTYGGKYVVNPSGGLISKGHPLGATGIAQCAELCWQLRNAAGPRQVQNAKLALQHNIGLGGAVVVALYKLGFQNQASSNSDKITLPKEMMKLKSSKFFEKALSLMSVAEDILDKRIKGSVKLRVADNNSDFVGVGSLSVDKGKISVSFDPDAKADCIISLNDSVLFDILNKKTTFEKAFFAGKLQVKGNIGFLTRFMSMKNTLLAKL
;
A
#
# COMPACT_ATOMS: atom_id res chain seq x y z
N MET A 1 -70.61 10.73 10.56
CA MET A 1 -69.98 11.43 9.41
C MET A 1 -69.01 12.52 9.90
N SER A 2 -68.18 12.21 10.90
CA SER A 2 -67.40 13.22 11.63
C SER A 2 -66.10 12.68 12.24
N ASP A 3 -65.52 11.59 11.70
CA ASP A 3 -64.28 11.00 12.22
C ASP A 3 -63.17 10.77 11.17
N PHE A 4 -63.35 11.27 9.94
CA PHE A 4 -62.34 11.15 8.88
C PHE A 4 -61.46 12.40 8.70
N LYS A 5 -61.63 13.46 9.53
CA LYS A 5 -60.88 14.73 9.41
C LYS A 5 -59.73 14.91 10.41
N ILE A 6 -59.56 14.03 11.41
CA ILE A 6 -58.51 14.20 12.44
C ILE A 6 -57.21 13.46 12.07
N VAL A 7 -57.27 12.41 11.23
CA VAL A 7 -56.08 11.65 10.83
C VAL A 7 -55.25 12.40 9.77
N THR A 8 -55.83 13.32 9.01
CA THR A 8 -55.11 14.06 7.95
C THR A 8 -54.33 15.26 8.48
N VAL A 9 -54.62 15.78 9.68
CA VAL A 9 -54.01 17.02 10.21
C VAL A 9 -52.71 16.76 11.01
N LEU A 10 -52.52 15.56 11.56
CA LEU A 10 -51.31 15.24 12.34
C LEU A 10 -50.13 14.74 11.49
N VAL A 11 -50.39 14.16 10.31
CA VAL A 11 -49.30 13.70 9.41
C VAL A 11 -48.67 14.85 8.63
N THR A 12 -49.41 15.92 8.36
CA THR A 12 -48.86 17.10 7.67
C THR A 12 -48.06 18.02 8.60
N HIS A 13 -48.36 18.09 9.90
CA HIS A 13 -47.67 19.04 10.79
C HIS A 13 -46.28 18.55 11.27
N THR A 14 -46.05 17.24 11.36
CA THR A 14 -44.72 16.70 11.71
C THR A 14 -43.76 16.68 10.51
N ILE A 15 -44.28 16.67 9.28
CA ILE A 15 -43.47 16.72 8.05
C ILE A 15 -43.00 18.17 7.74
N LEU A 16 -43.71 19.20 8.24
CA LEU A 16 -43.39 20.60 7.97
C LEU A 16 -42.38 21.25 8.95
N THR A 17 -41.93 20.54 9.98
CA THR A 17 -40.94 21.06 10.97
C THR A 17 -39.61 20.30 10.97
N SER A 18 -39.43 19.29 10.12
CA SER A 18 -38.13 18.67 9.89
C SER A 18 -37.64 19.00 8.47
N LYS A 19 -36.53 19.73 8.36
CA LYS A 19 -35.76 19.88 7.11
C LYS A 19 -35.18 18.51 6.73
N ILE A 20 -36.01 17.62 6.20
CA ILE A 20 -35.56 16.37 5.58
C ILE A 20 -35.63 16.59 4.07
N THR A 21 -34.46 16.65 3.46
CA THR A 21 -34.26 16.75 2.03
C THR A 21 -34.83 15.54 1.30
N ARG A 22 -35.34 15.79 0.10
CA ARG A 22 -36.34 15.01 -0.67
C ARG A 22 -35.84 13.71 -1.33
N ASN A 23 -34.91 12.96 -0.71
CA ASN A 23 -34.29 11.77 -1.34
C ASN A 23 -34.51 10.42 -0.62
N SER A 24 -35.45 10.31 0.32
CA SER A 24 -35.67 9.06 1.09
C SER A 24 -37.09 8.50 1.00
N LEU A 25 -37.77 8.66 -0.13
CA LEU A 25 -39.15 8.16 -0.33
C LEU A 25 -39.25 6.68 -0.74
N MET A 26 -38.14 5.97 -0.91
CA MET A 26 -38.14 4.52 -1.15
C MET A 26 -37.78 3.72 0.12
N ASP A 27 -38.59 3.81 1.18
CA ASP A 27 -38.76 2.66 2.11
C ASP A 27 -39.94 2.77 3.11
N CYS A 28 -41.02 3.49 2.77
CA CYS A 28 -42.15 3.65 3.71
C CYS A 28 -42.95 2.36 3.99
N LYS A 29 -42.68 1.23 3.31
CA LYS A 29 -43.38 -0.04 3.56
C LYS A 29 -42.83 -0.83 4.75
N GLN A 30 -41.59 -0.59 5.19
CA GLN A 30 -41.02 -1.29 6.35
C GLN A 30 -41.27 -0.58 7.70
N VAL A 31 -41.46 0.75 7.70
CA VAL A 31 -41.65 1.54 8.94
C VAL A 31 -43.03 1.32 9.58
N ALA A 32 -44.04 0.89 8.81
CA ALA A 32 -45.41 0.72 9.31
C ALA A 32 -45.61 -0.50 10.25
N ARG A 33 -44.61 -1.38 10.43
CA ARG A 33 -44.77 -2.65 11.18
C ARG A 33 -44.43 -2.61 12.68
N GLN A 34 -44.04 -1.47 13.26
CA GLN A 34 -43.62 -1.41 14.68
C GLN A 34 -44.27 -0.30 15.52
N ILE A 35 -45.51 0.09 15.23
CA ILE A 35 -46.27 0.96 16.13
C ILE A 35 -46.99 0.08 17.17
N LYS A 36 -46.46 0.00 18.39
CA LYS A 36 -47.17 -0.58 19.55
C LYS A 36 -47.94 0.56 20.24
N ILE A 37 -49.26 0.57 20.07
CA ILE A 37 -50.16 1.47 20.81
C ILE A 37 -50.46 0.78 22.15
N LEU A 38 -49.93 1.32 23.24
CA LEU A 38 -50.31 0.91 24.61
C LEU A 38 -51.43 1.83 25.09
N GLN A 39 -52.59 1.26 25.36
CA GLN A 39 -53.72 1.96 25.95
C GLN A 39 -53.51 2.02 27.48
N ILE A 40 -53.26 3.22 28.00
CA ILE A 40 -53.34 3.53 29.44
C ILE A 40 -54.49 4.53 29.59
N GLY A 41 -55.33 4.34 30.61
CA GLY A 41 -56.65 4.96 30.79
C GLY A 41 -56.79 6.45 30.46
N SER A 42 -58.01 6.79 30.06
CA SER A 42 -58.59 8.12 29.80
C SER A 42 -57.62 9.24 29.39
N ASN A 43 -57.52 9.43 28.07
CA ASN A 43 -57.17 10.68 27.39
C ASN A 43 -55.69 11.11 27.24
N LYS A 44 -54.71 10.20 27.12
CA LYS A 44 -53.41 10.54 26.49
C LYS A 44 -52.82 9.38 25.68
N PHE A 45 -52.66 9.57 24.37
CA PHE A 45 -51.86 8.68 23.51
C PHE A 45 -50.41 9.14 23.52
N ILE A 46 -49.49 8.33 24.07
CA ILE A 46 -48.04 8.55 23.96
C ILE A 46 -47.51 7.55 22.92
N ALA A 47 -47.17 8.04 21.74
CA ALA A 47 -46.50 7.24 20.72
C ALA A 47 -44.98 7.21 21.02
N PHE A 48 -44.46 6.07 21.47
CA PHE A 48 -43.02 5.84 21.53
C PHE A 48 -42.50 5.52 20.13
N LEU A 49 -41.96 6.51 19.42
CA LEU A 49 -41.10 6.28 18.27
C LEU A 49 -39.76 5.73 18.80
N LYS A 50 -39.62 4.39 18.82
CA LYS A 50 -38.29 3.77 18.86
C LYS A 50 -37.62 4.11 17.53
N CYS A 51 -36.83 5.18 17.52
CA CYS A 51 -35.87 5.43 16.47
C CYS A 51 -34.77 4.37 16.61
N ASN A 52 -35.03 3.16 16.10
CA ASN A 52 -33.94 2.27 15.77
C ASN A 52 -33.11 3.04 14.74
N LYS A 53 -31.92 3.51 15.13
CA LYS A 53 -30.87 3.81 14.14
C LYS A 53 -30.92 2.64 13.17
N MET A 54 -31.20 2.89 11.88
CA MET A 54 -31.02 1.86 10.87
C MET A 54 -29.65 1.28 11.14
N ALA A 55 -29.62 0.03 11.62
CA ALA A 55 -28.36 -0.66 11.80
C ALA A 55 -27.77 -0.68 10.40
N GLN A 56 -26.70 0.11 10.19
CA GLN A 56 -25.95 0.02 8.96
C GLN A 56 -25.57 -1.44 8.85
N THR A 57 -26.08 -2.12 7.81
CA THR A 57 -25.62 -3.46 7.46
C THR A 57 -24.08 -3.40 7.47
N PRO A 58 -23.39 -4.30 8.20
CA PRO A 58 -21.94 -4.25 8.27
C PRO A 58 -21.40 -4.19 6.84
N ARG A 59 -20.68 -3.12 6.51
CA ARG A 59 -20.04 -2.99 5.19
C ARG A 59 -19.05 -4.14 5.02
N GLY A 60 -19.03 -4.77 3.85
CA GLY A 60 -18.13 -5.89 3.58
C GLY A 60 -16.68 -5.43 3.63
N LYS A 61 -15.80 -6.19 4.29
CA LYS A 61 -14.37 -5.94 4.25
C LYS A 61 -13.84 -6.15 2.83
N VAL A 62 -12.89 -5.31 2.43
CA VAL A 62 -12.27 -5.34 1.10
C VAL A 62 -10.78 -5.55 1.25
N TYR A 63 -10.24 -6.47 0.46
CA TYR A 63 -8.84 -6.83 0.47
C TYR A 63 -8.20 -6.62 -0.89
N VAL A 64 -6.99 -6.07 -0.92
CA VAL A 64 -6.09 -6.19 -2.08
C VAL A 64 -5.43 -7.56 -1.98
N VAL A 65 -5.66 -8.42 -2.97
CA VAL A 65 -5.15 -9.81 -2.99
C VAL A 65 -4.05 -10.04 -4.03
N GLY A 66 -3.85 -9.10 -4.94
CA GLY A 66 -2.72 -9.11 -5.87
C GLY A 66 -2.43 -7.73 -6.43
N VAL A 67 -1.16 -7.43 -6.66
CA VAL A 67 -0.69 -6.16 -7.21
C VAL A 67 0.39 -6.38 -8.26
N GLY A 68 0.44 -5.50 -9.24
CA GLY A 68 1.43 -5.57 -10.31
C GLY A 68 1.68 -4.19 -10.93
N MET A 69 2.90 -3.93 -11.37
CA MET A 69 3.22 -2.71 -12.12
C MET A 69 4.36 -2.95 -13.10
N THR A 70 4.40 -2.11 -14.13
CA THR A 70 5.54 -2.00 -15.02
C THR A 70 6.66 -1.21 -14.35
N LYS A 71 7.87 -1.28 -14.91
CA LYS A 71 8.84 -0.20 -14.67
C LYS A 71 8.24 1.09 -15.23
N PHE A 72 8.42 2.20 -14.53
CA PHE A 72 8.12 3.51 -15.09
C PHE A 72 9.32 4.02 -15.85
N PHE A 73 9.09 4.50 -17.07
CA PHE A 73 10.17 4.88 -17.98
C PHE A 73 9.83 6.15 -18.74
N LYS A 74 10.87 6.74 -19.32
CA LYS A 74 10.78 8.02 -20.01
C LYS A 74 9.87 7.90 -21.24
N PRO A 75 8.99 8.86 -21.52
CA PRO A 75 8.08 8.76 -22.65
C PRO A 75 8.78 8.53 -23.99
N GLY A 76 8.22 7.64 -24.80
CA GLY A 76 8.75 7.26 -26.10
C GLY A 76 10.03 6.44 -26.05
N THR A 77 10.22 5.61 -25.01
CA THR A 77 11.33 4.64 -24.93
C THR A 77 10.87 3.20 -24.67
N GLY A 78 9.57 2.93 -24.72
CA GLY A 78 9.01 1.59 -24.46
C GLY A 78 7.69 1.38 -25.21
N ASP A 79 6.94 0.38 -24.76
CA ASP A 79 5.75 -0.12 -25.45
C ASP A 79 4.52 0.82 -25.34
N ASP A 80 3.47 0.47 -26.08
CA ASP A 80 2.19 1.17 -26.04
C ASP A 80 1.30 0.72 -24.87
N TYR A 81 0.28 1.52 -24.54
CA TYR A 81 -0.56 1.33 -23.35
C TYR A 81 -1.23 -0.06 -23.23
N PRO A 82 -1.60 -0.79 -24.31
CA PRO A 82 -2.14 -2.15 -24.16
C PRO A 82 -1.11 -3.14 -23.63
N GLU A 83 0.14 -3.05 -24.06
CA GLU A 83 1.21 -3.94 -23.58
C GLU A 83 1.60 -3.60 -22.13
N LEU A 84 1.65 -2.31 -21.79
CA LEU A 84 1.88 -1.88 -20.42
C LEU A 84 0.78 -2.39 -19.48
N ALA A 85 -0.49 -2.25 -19.89
CA ALA A 85 -1.62 -2.76 -19.15
C ALA A 85 -1.56 -4.29 -18.99
N LYS A 86 -1.28 -5.01 -20.07
CA LYS A 86 -1.09 -6.47 -20.05
C LYS A 86 -0.05 -6.88 -19.02
N GLU A 87 1.15 -6.29 -19.06
CA GLU A 87 2.21 -6.62 -18.10
C GLU A 87 1.77 -6.38 -16.65
N ALA A 88 1.19 -5.21 -16.35
CA ALA A 88 0.74 -4.88 -15.00
C ALA A 88 -0.37 -5.82 -14.50
N VAL A 89 -1.38 -6.09 -15.33
CA VAL A 89 -2.50 -6.96 -14.98
C VAL A 89 -2.05 -8.42 -14.85
N THR A 90 -1.22 -8.93 -15.75
CA THR A 90 -0.66 -10.29 -15.64
C THR A 90 0.14 -10.45 -14.35
N LYS A 91 0.95 -9.46 -13.96
CA LYS A 91 1.66 -9.45 -12.68
C LYS A 91 0.69 -9.47 -11.49
N ALA A 92 -0.37 -8.66 -11.52
CA ALA A 92 -1.35 -8.60 -10.43
C ALA A 92 -2.17 -9.90 -10.29
N LEU A 93 -2.57 -10.51 -11.41
CA LEU A 93 -3.25 -11.81 -11.44
C LEU A 93 -2.34 -12.93 -10.95
N SER A 94 -1.07 -12.93 -11.37
CA SER A 94 -0.07 -13.88 -10.90
C SER A 94 0.20 -13.73 -9.40
N ASP A 95 0.30 -12.50 -8.90
CA ASP A 95 0.47 -12.22 -7.47
C ASP A 95 -0.76 -12.65 -6.66
N ALA A 96 -1.97 -12.52 -7.24
CA ALA A 96 -3.22 -13.02 -6.66
C ALA A 96 -3.41 -14.54 -6.79
N ASN A 97 -2.60 -15.24 -7.60
CA ASN A 97 -2.81 -16.64 -7.98
C ASN A 97 -4.23 -16.94 -8.48
N ILE A 98 -4.78 -16.05 -9.30
CA ILE A 98 -6.09 -16.23 -9.97
C ILE A 98 -5.97 -15.95 -11.46
N SER A 99 -6.94 -16.47 -12.21
CA SER A 99 -7.08 -16.21 -13.64
C SER A 99 -8.06 -15.06 -13.91
N TYR A 100 -7.95 -14.45 -15.10
CA TYR A 100 -8.77 -13.28 -15.46
C TYR A 100 -10.29 -13.56 -15.50
N ASP A 101 -10.71 -14.80 -15.73
CA ASP A 101 -12.13 -15.21 -15.70
C ASP A 101 -12.77 -15.12 -14.30
N ARG A 102 -11.98 -14.87 -13.25
CA ARG A 102 -12.48 -14.58 -11.91
C ARG A 102 -12.83 -13.11 -11.69
N ILE A 103 -12.35 -12.20 -12.54
CA ILE A 103 -12.67 -10.78 -12.45
C ILE A 103 -14.10 -10.57 -12.90
N GLN A 104 -14.92 -9.93 -12.06
CA GLN A 104 -16.33 -9.66 -12.36
C GLN A 104 -16.56 -8.26 -12.93
N GLN A 105 -15.66 -7.32 -12.65
CA GLN A 105 -15.71 -5.95 -13.16
C GLN A 105 -14.32 -5.31 -13.14
N ALA A 106 -14.06 -4.41 -14.10
CA ALA A 106 -12.82 -3.64 -14.14
C ALA A 106 -13.07 -2.12 -14.10
N CYS A 107 -12.31 -1.43 -13.25
CA CYS A 107 -12.23 0.02 -13.16
C CYS A 107 -10.88 0.44 -13.76
N VAL A 108 -10.91 1.18 -14.88
CA VAL A 108 -9.70 1.50 -15.64
C VAL A 108 -9.46 3.00 -15.69
N GLY A 109 -8.33 3.44 -15.14
CA GLY A 109 -7.93 4.82 -15.02
C GLY A 109 -6.85 5.24 -16.04
N TYR A 110 -7.15 6.23 -16.87
CA TYR A 110 -6.17 6.91 -17.73
C TYR A 110 -6.62 8.36 -17.97
N VAL A 111 -5.67 9.27 -18.22
CA VAL A 111 -5.99 10.67 -18.53
C VAL A 111 -5.90 10.94 -20.03
N TYR A 112 -4.86 10.45 -20.69
CA TYR A 112 -4.62 10.66 -22.11
C TYR A 112 -4.93 9.39 -22.90
N GLY A 113 -5.99 9.48 -23.70
CA GLY A 113 -6.46 8.42 -24.57
C GLY A 113 -7.89 8.72 -24.97
N ASP A 114 -8.30 8.19 -26.12
CA ASP A 114 -9.71 8.30 -26.52
C ASP A 114 -10.60 7.53 -25.55
N SER A 115 -11.90 7.79 -25.62
CA SER A 115 -12.88 6.98 -24.89
C SER A 115 -12.67 5.51 -25.22
N THR A 116 -12.80 4.64 -24.22
CA THR A 116 -12.66 3.18 -24.32
C THR A 116 -11.24 2.60 -24.46
N CYS A 117 -10.19 3.41 -24.24
CA CYS A 117 -8.83 2.88 -24.13
C CYS A 117 -8.71 1.80 -23.04
N GLY A 118 -9.51 1.83 -21.97
CA GLY A 118 -9.49 0.80 -20.94
C GLY A 118 -9.99 -0.58 -21.41
N GLN A 119 -11.02 -0.63 -22.26
CA GLN A 119 -11.41 -1.87 -22.94
C GLN A 119 -10.27 -2.38 -23.82
N ARG A 120 -9.73 -1.49 -24.68
CA ARG A 120 -8.63 -1.85 -25.58
C ARG A 120 -7.41 -2.35 -24.82
N ALA A 121 -7.10 -1.77 -23.67
CA ALA A 121 -5.98 -2.16 -22.82
C ALA A 121 -6.12 -3.58 -22.25
N LEU A 122 -7.35 -4.02 -21.95
CA LEU A 122 -7.61 -5.33 -21.35
C LEU A 122 -7.75 -6.47 -22.36
N TYR A 123 -7.95 -6.19 -23.64
CA TYR A 123 -8.11 -7.23 -24.67
C TYR A 123 -6.90 -8.16 -24.81
N GLU A 124 -5.69 -7.67 -24.49
CA GLU A 124 -4.48 -8.51 -24.49
C GLU A 124 -4.38 -9.46 -23.27
N VAL A 125 -5.25 -9.27 -22.28
CA VAL A 125 -5.35 -10.11 -21.07
C VAL A 125 -6.54 -11.07 -21.19
N GLY A 126 -7.71 -10.58 -21.59
CA GLY A 126 -8.89 -11.40 -21.78
C GLY A 126 -10.14 -10.62 -22.21
N MET A 127 -11.06 -11.30 -22.88
CA MET A 127 -12.31 -10.75 -23.40
C MET A 127 -13.52 -11.52 -22.83
N SER A 128 -13.77 -11.36 -21.53
CA SER A 128 -14.81 -12.11 -20.79
C SER A 128 -16.22 -11.51 -20.88
N GLY A 129 -16.38 -10.32 -21.46
CA GLY A 129 -17.67 -9.61 -21.52
C GLY A 129 -18.07 -8.92 -20.22
N ILE A 130 -17.17 -8.83 -19.24
CA ILE A 130 -17.42 -8.14 -17.97
C ILE A 130 -17.61 -6.63 -18.15
N PRO A 131 -18.30 -5.94 -17.22
CA PRO A 131 -18.33 -4.49 -17.22
C PRO A 131 -16.93 -3.89 -17.07
N ILE A 132 -16.61 -2.92 -17.94
CA ILE A 132 -15.36 -2.15 -17.89
C ILE A 132 -15.74 -0.67 -17.90
N ILE A 133 -15.36 0.05 -16.84
CA ILE A 133 -15.58 1.50 -16.73
C ILE A 133 -14.26 2.25 -16.86
N ASN A 134 -14.27 3.31 -17.67
CA ASN A 134 -13.12 4.20 -17.85
C ASN A 134 -13.31 5.43 -16.96
N VAL A 135 -12.30 5.79 -16.18
CA VAL A 135 -12.39 6.88 -15.19
C VAL A 135 -11.16 7.78 -15.27
N ASN A 136 -11.33 9.06 -14.91
CA ASN A 136 -10.23 10.00 -14.80
C ASN A 136 -10.53 11.04 -13.70
N ASN A 137 -9.46 11.51 -13.06
CA ASN A 137 -9.42 12.58 -12.07
C ASN A 137 -7.99 13.19 -12.04
N ASN A 138 -7.45 13.51 -13.22
CA ASN A 138 -6.06 13.95 -13.39
C ASN A 138 -5.07 13.02 -12.65
N CYS A 139 -4.15 13.56 -11.85
CA CYS A 139 -3.10 12.80 -11.19
C CYS A 139 -3.60 11.77 -10.15
N SER A 140 -4.87 11.83 -9.72
CA SER A 140 -5.50 10.86 -8.81
C SER A 140 -6.36 9.80 -9.51
N THR A 141 -6.22 9.68 -10.82
CA THR A 141 -6.97 8.73 -11.66
C THR A 141 -6.80 7.27 -11.21
N GLY A 142 -5.58 6.84 -10.90
CA GLY A 142 -5.34 5.47 -10.42
C GLY A 142 -6.05 5.18 -9.08
N SER A 143 -5.96 6.09 -8.12
CA SER A 143 -6.68 5.94 -6.86
C SER A 143 -8.19 6.09 -7.01
N THR A 144 -8.68 6.79 -8.04
CA THR A 144 -10.11 6.83 -8.38
C THR A 144 -10.60 5.46 -8.86
N ALA A 145 -9.81 4.76 -9.69
CA ALA A 145 -10.11 3.38 -10.08
C ALA A 145 -10.13 2.43 -8.88
N LEU A 146 -9.16 2.55 -7.96
CA LEU A 146 -9.16 1.81 -6.69
C LEU A 146 -10.39 2.12 -5.83
N TYR A 147 -10.74 3.40 -5.70
CA TYR A 147 -11.88 3.86 -4.90
C TYR A 147 -13.18 3.22 -5.38
N ILE A 148 -13.44 3.27 -6.68
CA ILE A 148 -14.66 2.67 -7.26
C ILE A 148 -14.61 1.15 -7.15
N GLY A 149 -13.47 0.51 -7.43
CA GLY A 149 -13.30 -0.93 -7.23
C GLY A 149 -13.61 -1.36 -5.79
N LYS A 150 -13.14 -0.60 -4.81
CA LYS A 150 -13.41 -0.83 -3.40
C LYS A 150 -14.90 -0.67 -3.07
N GLU A 151 -15.58 0.35 -3.60
CA GLU A 151 -17.02 0.54 -3.37
C GLU A 151 -17.87 -0.60 -3.99
N LEU A 152 -17.46 -1.14 -5.14
CA LEU A 152 -18.12 -2.30 -5.75
C LEU A 152 -18.06 -3.53 -4.85
N VAL A 153 -16.90 -3.81 -4.25
CA VAL A 153 -16.71 -4.95 -3.34
C VAL A 153 -17.38 -4.70 -1.99
N GLU A 154 -17.17 -3.52 -1.40
CA GLU A 154 -17.74 -3.16 -0.10
C GLU A 154 -19.29 -3.16 -0.14
N GLY A 155 -19.86 -2.74 -1.27
CA GLY A 155 -21.30 -2.76 -1.52
C GLY A 155 -21.87 -4.13 -1.87
N GLY A 156 -21.04 -5.16 -2.00
CA GLY A 156 -21.47 -6.53 -2.36
C GLY A 156 -21.94 -6.68 -3.80
N LEU A 157 -21.57 -5.75 -4.70
CA LEU A 157 -21.89 -5.83 -6.13
C LEU A 157 -20.96 -6.81 -6.86
N CYS A 158 -19.72 -6.95 -6.38
CA CYS A 158 -18.73 -7.88 -6.88
C CYS A 158 -17.94 -8.49 -5.73
N ASP A 159 -17.52 -9.74 -5.87
CA ASP A 159 -16.60 -10.45 -4.99
C ASP A 159 -15.14 -10.28 -5.42
N CYS A 160 -14.87 -10.05 -6.71
CA CYS A 160 -13.52 -9.84 -7.24
C CYS A 160 -13.52 -8.84 -8.40
N VAL A 161 -12.73 -7.77 -8.28
CA VAL A 161 -12.64 -6.68 -9.27
C VAL A 161 -11.19 -6.32 -9.59
N LEU A 162 -10.97 -5.80 -10.79
CA LEU A 162 -9.69 -5.28 -11.25
C LEU A 162 -9.70 -3.75 -11.22
N ALA A 163 -8.76 -3.14 -10.51
CA ALA A 163 -8.40 -1.74 -10.70
C ALA A 163 -7.13 -1.68 -11.56
N LEU A 164 -7.21 -1.05 -12.72
CA LEU A 164 -6.09 -0.84 -13.65
C LEU A 164 -5.88 0.65 -13.84
N GLY A 165 -4.62 1.08 -13.87
CA GLY A 165 -4.23 2.43 -14.23
C GLY A 165 -3.05 2.40 -15.19
N PHE A 166 -3.09 3.19 -16.25
CA PHE A 166 -1.98 3.33 -17.18
C PHE A 166 -1.88 4.76 -17.69
N GLU A 167 -0.70 5.12 -18.19
CA GLU A 167 -0.53 6.37 -18.93
C GLU A 167 0.56 6.19 -20.01
N LYS A 168 0.30 6.78 -21.18
CA LYS A 168 1.30 7.02 -22.21
C LYS A 168 1.35 8.51 -22.48
N MET A 169 2.43 9.14 -22.04
CA MET A 169 2.59 10.58 -22.01
C MET A 169 3.41 11.08 -23.20
N ALA A 170 3.39 12.39 -23.42
CA ALA A 170 4.35 13.05 -24.29
C ALA A 170 5.62 13.40 -23.50
N ARG A 171 6.75 13.56 -24.21
CA ARG A 171 7.97 14.12 -23.60
C ARG A 171 7.75 15.59 -23.25
N GLY A 172 8.28 15.99 -22.11
CA GLY A 172 8.26 17.39 -21.65
C GLY A 172 7.11 17.67 -20.69
N SER A 173 6.82 18.94 -20.43
CA SER A 173 5.78 19.33 -19.48
C SER A 173 4.36 19.04 -20.02
N LEU A 174 3.42 18.84 -19.09
CA LEU A 174 2.01 18.70 -19.42
C LEU A 174 1.48 19.93 -20.15
N THR A 175 0.66 19.71 -21.17
CA THR A 175 0.04 20.75 -21.99
C THR A 175 -1.46 20.50 -22.08
N SER A 176 -2.26 21.56 -22.24
CA SER A 176 -3.68 21.41 -22.56
C SER A 176 -3.82 20.79 -23.96
N LYS A 177 -4.78 19.90 -24.13
CA LYS A 177 -5.10 19.27 -25.42
C LYS A 177 -6.34 19.83 -26.08
N PHE A 178 -7.23 20.44 -25.29
CA PHE A 178 -8.47 21.05 -25.76
C PHE A 178 -8.42 22.55 -25.47
N ASP A 179 -8.61 23.35 -26.51
CA ASP A 179 -8.61 24.82 -26.48
C ASP A 179 -9.97 25.42 -26.92
N ASP A 180 -10.94 24.57 -27.26
CA ASP A 180 -12.27 24.90 -27.75
C ASP A 180 -13.36 24.96 -26.67
N ARG A 181 -12.99 24.84 -25.39
CA ARG A 181 -13.92 24.75 -24.23
C ARG A 181 -13.30 25.24 -22.93
N THR A 182 -14.13 25.38 -21.89
CA THR A 182 -13.67 25.74 -20.55
C THR A 182 -12.60 24.77 -20.04
N ASN A 183 -11.46 25.31 -19.64
CA ASN A 183 -10.39 24.53 -19.03
C ASN A 183 -10.74 24.22 -17.56
N PRO A 184 -10.75 22.94 -17.12
CA PRO A 184 -11.05 22.58 -15.73
C PRO A 184 -10.13 23.21 -14.68
N MET A 185 -8.97 23.72 -15.11
CA MET A 185 -7.98 24.39 -14.26
C MET A 185 -8.14 25.91 -14.22
N ASP A 186 -9.08 26.51 -14.94
CA ASP A 186 -9.20 27.98 -15.10
C ASP A 186 -9.27 28.75 -13.76
N LYS A 187 -10.04 28.25 -12.78
CA LYS A 187 -10.12 28.85 -11.44
C LYS A 187 -8.83 28.69 -10.63
N HIS A 188 -8.13 27.58 -10.79
CA HIS A 188 -6.83 27.35 -10.15
C HIS A 188 -5.79 28.32 -10.73
N VAL A 189 -5.78 28.47 -12.06
CA VAL A 189 -4.99 29.44 -12.83
C VAL A 189 -5.27 30.86 -12.34
N LEU A 190 -6.54 31.23 -12.09
CA LEU A 190 -6.89 32.55 -11.57
C LEU A 190 -6.31 32.83 -10.17
N VAL A 191 -6.38 31.86 -9.25
CA VAL A 191 -5.77 32.01 -7.91
C VAL A 191 -4.25 32.18 -8.00
N LEU A 192 -3.58 31.37 -8.83
CA LEU A 192 -2.15 31.52 -9.11
C LEU A 192 -1.83 32.93 -9.62
N SER A 193 -2.56 33.37 -10.64
CA SER A 193 -2.39 34.69 -11.27
C SER A 193 -2.54 35.83 -10.26
N ASN A 194 -3.58 35.77 -9.42
CA ASN A 194 -3.88 36.82 -8.46
C ASN A 194 -2.84 36.91 -7.33
N ARG A 195 -2.21 35.79 -6.97
CA ARG A 195 -1.26 35.75 -5.86
C ARG A 195 0.19 35.98 -6.29
N HIS A 196 0.63 35.34 -7.37
CA HIS A 196 2.05 35.30 -7.76
C HIS A 196 2.30 35.66 -9.24
N GLY A 197 1.25 35.99 -10.00
CA GLY A 197 1.34 36.22 -11.44
C GLY A 197 1.67 34.96 -12.23
N PHE A 198 2.01 35.14 -13.52
CA PHE A 198 2.50 34.08 -14.39
C PHE A 198 3.96 34.29 -14.75
N ALA A 199 4.74 33.22 -14.67
CA ALA A 199 6.09 33.14 -15.17
C ALA A 199 6.17 32.28 -16.44
N ALA A 200 7.24 32.44 -17.22
CA ALA A 200 7.58 31.57 -18.35
C ALA A 200 8.12 30.21 -17.86
N ALA A 201 7.30 29.47 -17.13
CA ALA A 201 7.61 28.17 -16.54
C ALA A 201 6.41 27.21 -16.66
N PRO A 202 6.61 25.89 -16.56
CA PRO A 202 5.49 24.93 -16.58
C PRO A 202 4.45 25.23 -15.49
N VAL A 203 3.17 25.28 -15.86
CA VAL A 203 2.08 25.72 -14.95
C VAL A 203 1.97 24.87 -13.68
N ALA A 204 2.23 23.56 -13.77
CA ALA A 204 2.24 22.67 -12.61
C ALA A 204 3.33 23.07 -11.60
N ALA A 205 4.55 23.38 -12.07
CA ALA A 205 5.62 23.86 -11.21
C ALA A 205 5.27 25.21 -10.58
N GLN A 206 4.55 26.08 -11.30
CA GLN A 206 4.06 27.35 -10.76
C GLN A 206 3.03 27.16 -9.65
N PHE A 207 2.08 26.22 -9.79
CA PHE A 207 1.10 25.92 -8.75
C PHE A 207 1.77 25.46 -7.45
N PHE A 208 2.58 24.41 -7.52
CA PHE A 208 3.17 23.81 -6.33
C PHE A 208 4.38 24.58 -5.79
N GLY A 209 5.14 25.29 -6.63
CA GLY A 209 6.17 26.21 -6.17
C GLY A 209 5.59 27.41 -5.46
N SER A 210 4.48 27.97 -5.95
CA SER A 210 3.75 29.05 -5.28
C SER A 210 3.15 28.63 -3.94
N ALA A 211 2.76 27.37 -3.79
CA ALA A 211 2.36 26.79 -2.51
C ALA A 211 3.54 26.68 -1.54
N GLY A 212 4.71 26.27 -2.04
CA GLY A 212 5.96 26.28 -1.29
C GLY A 212 6.33 27.68 -0.80
N ARG A 213 6.29 28.68 -1.69
CA ARG A 213 6.55 30.10 -1.35
C ARG A 213 5.62 30.62 -0.27
N GLU A 214 4.31 30.33 -0.37
CA GLU A 214 3.37 30.69 0.69
C GLU A 214 3.71 30.01 2.04
N HIS A 215 4.18 28.77 2.02
CA HIS A 215 4.62 28.09 3.25
C HIS A 215 5.88 28.76 3.84
N MET A 216 6.83 29.16 3.00
CA MET A 216 8.02 29.93 3.41
C MET A 216 7.62 31.28 4.04
N GLU A 217 6.71 32.02 3.39
CA GLU A 217 6.18 33.30 3.87
C GLU A 217 5.51 33.17 5.25
N LYS A 218 4.72 32.12 5.44
CA LYS A 218 3.92 31.93 6.67
C LYS A 218 4.68 31.32 7.83
N TYR A 219 5.59 30.38 7.55
CA TYR A 219 6.16 29.50 8.57
C TYR A 219 7.69 29.52 8.62
N GLY A 220 8.35 30.29 7.75
CA GLY A 220 9.82 30.39 7.73
C GLY A 220 10.53 29.15 7.20
N THR A 221 9.81 28.26 6.50
CA THR A 221 10.42 27.14 5.77
C THR A 221 11.45 27.67 4.79
N LYS A 222 12.56 26.95 4.62
CA LYS A 222 13.67 27.34 3.75
C LYS A 222 13.73 26.46 2.51
N PRO A 223 14.29 26.94 1.38
CA PRO A 223 14.47 26.14 0.17
C PRO A 223 15.18 24.80 0.41
N GLU A 224 16.12 24.77 1.35
CA GLU A 224 16.88 23.57 1.71
C GLU A 224 15.99 22.45 2.26
N HIS A 225 14.88 22.76 2.94
CA HIS A 225 13.95 21.73 3.42
C HIS A 225 13.27 21.00 2.25
N PHE A 226 12.90 21.74 1.19
CA PHE A 226 12.35 21.14 -0.03
C PHE A 226 13.40 20.31 -0.77
N ALA A 227 14.65 20.79 -0.84
CA ALA A 227 15.74 20.03 -1.44
C ALA A 227 16.06 18.73 -0.66
N LYS A 228 15.99 18.74 0.68
CA LYS A 228 16.15 17.54 1.52
C LYS A 228 15.09 16.48 1.25
N ILE A 229 13.87 16.88 0.92
CA ILE A 229 12.80 15.95 0.53
C ILE A 229 13.15 15.23 -0.77
N ALA A 230 13.60 15.97 -1.79
CA ALA A 230 14.04 15.40 -3.05
C ALA A 230 15.25 14.48 -2.85
N TYR A 231 16.22 14.89 -2.02
CA TYR A 231 17.37 14.06 -1.64
C TYR A 231 16.93 12.70 -1.08
N LYS A 232 15.99 12.73 -0.13
CA LYS A 232 15.40 11.52 0.46
C LYS A 232 14.73 10.62 -0.58
N ASN A 233 13.93 11.20 -1.48
CA ASN A 233 13.25 10.43 -2.53
C ASN A 233 14.22 9.79 -3.53
N HIS A 234 15.22 10.53 -4.00
CA HIS A 234 16.25 9.97 -4.89
C HIS A 234 17.04 8.86 -4.18
N LYS A 235 17.41 9.04 -2.91
CA LYS A 235 18.08 8.01 -2.12
C LYS A 235 17.25 6.74 -1.99
N HIS A 236 15.95 6.85 -1.67
CA HIS A 236 15.04 5.71 -1.61
C HIS A 236 14.91 4.98 -2.96
N SER A 237 14.93 5.73 -4.07
CA SER A 237 14.76 5.19 -5.43
C SER A 237 15.83 4.19 -5.86
N THR A 238 17.04 4.28 -5.31
CA THR A 238 18.17 3.38 -5.60
C THR A 238 17.79 1.90 -5.40
N ASN A 239 16.95 1.65 -4.39
CA ASN A 239 16.44 0.35 -4.00
C ASN A 239 15.17 -0.10 -4.77
N ASN A 240 14.64 0.73 -5.68
CA ASN A 240 13.43 0.44 -6.43
C ASN A 240 13.72 0.08 -7.89
N PRO A 241 13.56 -1.18 -8.32
CA PRO A 241 13.78 -1.57 -9.72
C PRO A 241 12.72 -1.00 -10.68
N TYR A 242 11.56 -0.57 -10.17
CA TYR A 242 10.47 0.02 -10.96
C TYR A 242 10.65 1.51 -11.21
N SER A 243 11.62 2.15 -10.57
CA SER A 243 11.83 3.60 -10.66
C SER A 243 12.50 4.01 -11.98
N GLN A 244 12.03 5.11 -12.59
CA GLN A 244 12.66 5.68 -13.78
C GLN A 244 14.08 6.15 -13.48
N PHE A 245 14.27 6.88 -12.38
CA PHE A 245 15.56 7.31 -11.88
C PHE A 245 15.96 6.49 -10.67
N ARG A 246 17.22 6.04 -10.64
CA ARG A 246 17.79 5.23 -9.55
C ARG A 246 19.17 5.75 -9.13
N ASP A 247 19.51 6.96 -9.59
CA ASP A 247 20.76 7.63 -9.26
C ASP A 247 20.63 8.29 -7.88
N GLU A 248 21.67 8.19 -7.07
CA GLU A 248 21.78 8.96 -5.83
C GLU A 248 22.37 10.34 -6.13
N TYR A 249 21.78 11.37 -5.55
CA TYR A 249 22.25 12.75 -5.67
C TYR A 249 22.64 13.30 -4.30
N THR A 250 23.64 14.15 -4.23
CA THR A 250 23.92 14.94 -3.02
C THR A 250 22.93 16.10 -2.89
N LEU A 251 22.73 16.60 -1.67
CA LEU A 251 21.88 17.77 -1.43
C LEU A 251 22.35 18.99 -2.23
N ASP A 252 23.67 19.19 -2.35
CA ASP A 252 24.28 20.29 -3.12
C ASP A 252 23.98 20.17 -4.62
N GLN A 253 24.02 18.96 -5.19
CA GLN A 253 23.64 18.72 -6.59
C GLN A 253 22.16 19.08 -6.84
N ILE A 254 21.28 18.77 -5.88
CA ILE A 254 19.85 19.09 -6.00
C ILE A 254 19.64 20.61 -5.96
N LEU A 255 20.27 21.30 -5.01
CA LEU A 255 20.20 22.75 -4.87
C LEU A 255 20.76 23.49 -6.09
N LYS A 256 21.83 22.96 -6.71
CA LYS A 256 22.46 23.56 -7.90
C LYS A 256 21.86 23.11 -9.23
N SER A 257 20.91 22.16 -9.22
CA SER A 257 20.25 21.74 -10.46
C SER A 257 19.39 22.88 -11.04
N PRO A 258 19.13 22.90 -12.36
CA PRO A 258 18.47 24.04 -13.01
C PRO A 258 17.15 24.43 -12.33
N VAL A 259 16.97 25.71 -12.04
CA VAL A 259 15.72 26.24 -11.50
C VAL A 259 14.60 26.07 -12.53
N VAL A 260 13.47 25.49 -12.11
CA VAL A 260 12.27 25.36 -12.93
C VAL A 260 11.29 26.47 -12.60
N TYR A 261 11.02 26.67 -11.31
CA TYR A 261 10.23 27.76 -10.76
C TYR A 261 10.47 27.84 -9.26
N GLU A 262 10.92 28.98 -8.73
CA GLU A 262 11.31 29.12 -7.33
C GLU A 262 10.25 28.58 -6.33
N PRO A 263 10.64 27.78 -5.31
CA PRO A 263 11.99 27.34 -4.94
C PRO A 263 12.43 26.01 -5.60
N LEU A 264 11.71 25.55 -6.63
CA LEU A 264 11.88 24.24 -7.22
C LEU A 264 12.99 24.23 -8.28
N THR A 265 13.94 23.34 -8.06
CA THR A 265 14.93 22.93 -9.05
C THR A 265 14.49 21.67 -9.79
N LYS A 266 15.15 21.34 -10.89
CA LYS A 266 14.79 20.22 -11.77
C LYS A 266 14.73 18.88 -11.01
N LEU A 267 15.67 18.63 -10.10
CA LEU A 267 15.69 17.38 -9.32
C LEU A 267 14.64 17.33 -8.20
N GLN A 268 13.89 18.41 -7.99
CA GLN A 268 12.75 18.49 -7.07
C GLN A 268 11.39 18.31 -7.77
N CYS A 269 11.39 18.09 -9.08
CA CYS A 269 10.20 17.92 -9.91
C CYS A 269 10.08 16.48 -10.40
N CYS A 270 8.89 15.89 -10.34
CA CYS A 270 8.67 14.58 -10.95
C CYS A 270 8.86 14.63 -12.48
N PRO A 271 9.44 13.59 -13.10
CA PRO A 271 9.45 13.46 -14.55
C PRO A 271 8.10 12.94 -15.05
N THR A 272 7.75 13.31 -16.27
CA THR A 272 6.74 12.57 -17.04
C THR A 272 7.25 11.17 -17.33
N SER A 273 6.38 10.17 -17.21
CA SER A 273 6.72 8.77 -17.41
C SER A 273 5.55 8.01 -18.02
N ASP A 274 5.88 6.99 -18.81
CA ASP A 274 4.95 5.98 -19.27
C ASP A 274 4.98 4.81 -18.28
N GLY A 275 3.83 4.14 -18.10
CA GLY A 275 3.74 2.96 -17.25
C GLY A 275 2.33 2.57 -16.89
N ALA A 276 2.18 1.38 -16.30
CA ALA A 276 0.91 0.85 -15.82
C ALA A 276 1.05 0.18 -14.46
N ALA A 277 -0.04 0.14 -13.71
CA ALA A 277 -0.17 -0.58 -12.45
C ALA A 277 -1.59 -1.14 -12.29
N ALA A 278 -1.70 -2.31 -11.65
CA ALA A 278 -2.95 -3.02 -11.45
C ALA A 278 -3.05 -3.56 -10.01
N ALA A 279 -4.27 -3.63 -9.49
CA ALA A 279 -4.60 -4.24 -8.21
C ALA A 279 -5.88 -5.06 -8.33
N ILE A 280 -5.88 -6.24 -7.73
CA ILE A 280 -7.05 -7.12 -7.60
C ILE A 280 -7.66 -6.91 -6.23
N LEU A 281 -8.92 -6.46 -6.19
CA LEU A 281 -9.66 -6.26 -4.95
C LEU A 281 -10.67 -7.39 -4.79
N ALA A 282 -10.82 -7.90 -3.58
CA ALA A 282 -11.65 -9.06 -3.29
C ALA A 282 -12.42 -8.93 -1.97
N SER A 283 -13.59 -9.57 -1.91
CA SER A 283 -14.38 -9.72 -0.68
C SER A 283 -13.74 -10.74 0.26
N GLU A 284 -14.07 -10.71 1.55
CA GLU A 284 -13.59 -11.72 2.51
C GLU A 284 -13.98 -13.15 2.06
N ASN A 285 -15.19 -13.33 1.53
CA ASN A 285 -15.66 -14.62 1.04
C ASN A 285 -14.80 -15.13 -0.12
N PHE A 286 -14.45 -14.24 -1.06
CA PHE A 286 -13.57 -14.60 -2.17
C PHE A 286 -12.17 -14.98 -1.67
N VAL A 287 -11.61 -14.22 -0.72
CA VAL A 287 -10.31 -14.52 -0.11
C VAL A 287 -10.30 -15.93 0.49
N ARG A 288 -11.31 -16.27 1.30
CA ARG A 288 -11.41 -17.59 1.95
C ARG A 288 -11.64 -18.71 0.96
N ALA A 289 -12.51 -18.49 -0.03
CA ALA A 289 -12.81 -19.49 -1.06
C ALA A 289 -11.58 -19.83 -1.92
N HIS A 290 -10.68 -18.86 -2.13
CA HIS A 290 -9.48 -19.01 -2.96
C HIS A 290 -8.19 -19.16 -2.15
N LYS A 291 -8.27 -19.23 -0.81
CA LYS A 291 -7.14 -19.40 0.12
C LYS A 291 -6.07 -18.30 0.00
N LEU A 292 -6.51 -17.05 -0.12
CA LEU A 292 -5.65 -15.89 -0.34
C LEU A 292 -5.33 -15.12 0.96
N GLU A 293 -5.59 -15.69 2.13
CA GLU A 293 -5.42 -15.01 3.42
C GLU A 293 -3.98 -14.54 3.66
N GLY A 294 -2.98 -15.30 3.16
CA GLY A 294 -1.56 -15.01 3.38
C GLY A 294 -1.05 -13.73 2.69
N GLN A 295 -1.73 -13.28 1.65
CA GLN A 295 -1.35 -12.08 0.88
C GLN A 295 -2.39 -10.95 0.94
N ALA A 296 -3.55 -11.20 1.54
CA ALA A 296 -4.65 -10.26 1.59
C ALA A 296 -4.34 -9.05 2.49
N VAL A 297 -4.29 -7.87 1.87
CA VAL A 297 -4.12 -6.58 2.54
C VAL A 297 -5.47 -5.89 2.62
N GLU A 298 -6.02 -5.73 3.83
CA GLU A 298 -7.29 -5.04 4.06
C GLU A 298 -7.16 -3.55 3.77
N ILE A 299 -8.11 -3.01 3.01
CA ILE A 299 -8.36 -1.57 2.91
C ILE A 299 -9.20 -1.16 4.11
N VAL A 300 -8.54 -0.76 5.20
CA VAL A 300 -9.20 -0.37 6.47
C VAL A 300 -10.14 0.81 6.28
N GLY A 301 -9.79 1.70 5.36
CA GLY A 301 -10.66 2.78 4.93
C GLY A 301 -10.06 3.50 3.74
N MET A 302 -10.92 4.14 2.94
CA MET A 302 -10.52 4.95 1.82
C MET A 302 -11.51 6.11 1.67
N GLU A 303 -11.00 7.33 1.59
CA GLU A 303 -11.81 8.54 1.47
C GLU A 303 -11.38 9.37 0.28
N MET A 304 -12.36 9.81 -0.50
CA MET A 304 -12.20 10.80 -1.55
C MET A 304 -12.76 12.15 -1.08
N ALA A 305 -12.05 13.23 -1.38
CA ALA A 305 -12.55 14.59 -1.22
C ALA A 305 -12.23 15.41 -2.47
N THR A 306 -13.11 16.36 -2.79
CA THR A 306 -12.94 17.33 -3.87
C THR A 306 -12.80 18.74 -3.32
N ASP A 307 -12.52 19.70 -4.19
CA ASP A 307 -12.39 21.12 -3.82
C ASP A 307 -13.54 21.63 -2.94
N VAL A 308 -13.17 22.49 -2.00
CA VAL A 308 -14.09 23.28 -1.15
C VAL A 308 -13.85 24.77 -1.43
N PRO A 309 -14.76 25.69 -1.05
CA PRO A 309 -14.64 27.11 -1.40
C PRO A 309 -13.28 27.74 -1.09
N SER A 310 -12.60 27.32 -0.02
CA SER A 310 -11.28 27.83 0.38
C SER A 310 -10.20 27.67 -0.70
N ALA A 311 -10.34 26.72 -1.63
CA ALA A 311 -9.45 26.55 -2.77
C ALA A 311 -9.44 27.78 -3.69
N PHE A 312 -10.54 28.54 -3.75
CA PHE A 312 -10.72 29.65 -4.69
C PHE A 312 -11.00 31.00 -4.03
N SER A 313 -11.52 31.02 -2.80
CA SER A 313 -11.97 32.26 -2.14
C SER A 313 -10.93 32.89 -1.20
N GLU A 314 -9.90 32.16 -0.77
CA GLU A 314 -8.94 32.64 0.24
C GLU A 314 -7.63 33.19 -0.34
N ASN A 315 -7.53 33.25 -1.67
CA ASN A 315 -6.31 33.66 -2.38
C ASN A 315 -5.04 32.96 -1.85
N SER A 316 -5.13 31.64 -1.59
CA SER A 316 -4.05 30.82 -1.03
C SER A 316 -3.61 29.74 -2.00
N SER A 317 -2.33 29.74 -2.35
CA SER A 317 -1.69 28.71 -3.16
C SER A 317 -1.74 27.34 -2.47
N LEU A 318 -1.55 27.29 -1.13
CA LEU A 318 -1.65 26.05 -0.35
C LEU A 318 -3.03 25.39 -0.51
N LYS A 319 -4.09 26.20 -0.39
CA LYS A 319 -5.47 25.72 -0.52
C LYS A 319 -5.80 25.33 -1.95
N MET A 320 -5.36 26.12 -2.92
CA MET A 320 -5.54 25.87 -4.35
C MET A 320 -4.91 24.55 -4.79
N VAL A 321 -3.76 24.15 -4.22
CA VAL A 321 -3.16 22.83 -4.51
C VAL A 321 -3.75 21.68 -3.68
N GLY A 322 -4.82 21.94 -2.92
CA GLY A 322 -5.62 20.90 -2.27
C GLY A 322 -5.28 20.60 -0.81
N PHE A 323 -4.58 21.48 -0.08
CA PHE A 323 -4.28 21.26 1.34
C PHE A 323 -5.54 20.93 2.18
N ASP A 324 -6.63 21.68 1.99
CA ASP A 324 -7.88 21.43 2.71
C ASP A 324 -8.59 20.16 2.22
N MET A 325 -8.47 19.82 0.93
CA MET A 325 -9.00 18.55 0.41
C MET A 325 -8.33 17.38 1.12
N THR A 326 -6.99 17.38 1.16
CA THR A 326 -6.18 16.35 1.81
C THR A 326 -6.54 16.25 3.29
N ARG A 327 -6.60 17.38 4.00
CA ARG A 327 -6.94 17.41 5.42
C ARG A 327 -8.35 16.88 5.68
N ASN A 328 -9.32 17.24 4.86
CA ASN A 328 -10.70 16.78 4.99
C ASN A 328 -10.80 15.26 4.78
N ALA A 329 -10.15 14.73 3.74
CA ALA A 329 -10.12 13.29 3.48
C ALA A 329 -9.40 12.51 4.59
N ALA A 330 -8.22 12.98 5.03
CA ALA A 330 -7.44 12.35 6.10
C ALA A 330 -8.19 12.34 7.43
N ASN A 331 -8.74 13.48 7.86
CA ASN A 331 -9.51 13.57 9.10
C ASN A 331 -10.70 12.62 9.10
N LYS A 332 -11.47 12.59 8.01
CA LYS A 332 -12.61 11.69 7.85
C LYS A 332 -12.18 10.22 7.88
N LEU A 333 -11.07 9.89 7.23
CA LEU A 333 -10.51 8.54 7.19
C LEU A 333 -10.07 8.06 8.57
N PHE A 334 -9.21 8.82 9.26
CA PHE A 334 -8.74 8.48 10.60
C PHE A 334 -9.88 8.38 11.61
N GLN A 335 -10.84 9.30 11.55
CA GLN A 335 -12.04 9.26 12.40
C GLN A 335 -12.87 7.99 12.17
N LYS A 336 -13.13 7.62 10.91
CA LYS A 336 -13.90 6.41 10.56
C LYS A 336 -13.15 5.13 10.93
N ALA A 337 -11.86 5.07 10.67
CA ALA A 337 -11.00 3.93 10.99
C ALA A 337 -10.71 3.81 12.49
N ARG A 338 -10.99 4.87 13.28
CA ARG A 338 -10.63 4.98 14.71
C ARG A 338 -9.14 4.78 14.94
N LEU A 339 -8.33 5.37 14.06
CA LEU A 339 -6.87 5.35 14.10
C LEU A 339 -6.35 6.79 14.13
N GLN A 340 -5.08 6.95 14.46
CA GLN A 340 -4.39 8.23 14.51
C GLN A 340 -3.24 8.27 13.49
N PRO A 341 -2.87 9.47 12.97
CA PRO A 341 -1.71 9.61 12.11
C PRO A 341 -0.41 9.06 12.71
N SER A 342 -0.26 9.17 14.04
CA SER A 342 0.91 8.67 14.78
C SER A 342 1.05 7.14 14.81
N GLU A 343 0.02 6.40 14.42
CA GLU A 343 0.05 4.94 14.29
C GLU A 343 0.53 4.45 12.93
N VAL A 344 0.70 5.35 11.96
CA VAL A 344 1.18 5.01 10.62
C VAL A 344 2.67 4.73 10.65
N ASP A 345 3.11 3.67 9.97
CA ASP A 345 4.52 3.27 9.90
C ASP A 345 5.15 3.65 8.55
N VAL A 346 4.40 3.45 7.47
CA VAL A 346 4.86 3.65 6.09
C VAL A 346 3.85 4.46 5.29
N VAL A 347 4.35 5.39 4.46
CA VAL A 347 3.51 6.31 3.68
C VAL A 347 3.96 6.29 2.22
N GLU A 348 3.00 6.22 1.30
CA GLU A 348 3.20 6.60 -0.11
C GLU A 348 2.29 7.79 -0.41
N LEU A 349 2.88 8.96 -0.61
CA LEU A 349 2.16 10.22 -0.84
C LEU A 349 2.51 10.85 -2.18
N HIS A 350 1.71 11.85 -2.56
CA HIS A 350 1.79 12.50 -3.86
C HIS A 350 2.86 13.61 -3.93
N ASP A 351 4.13 13.22 -4.01
CA ASP A 351 5.29 14.12 -4.16
C ASP A 351 5.53 14.54 -5.62
N CYS A 352 4.51 15.06 -6.33
CA CYS A 352 4.71 15.59 -7.69
C CYS A 352 5.81 16.68 -7.75
N PHE A 353 5.95 17.43 -6.66
CA PHE A 353 7.04 18.34 -6.37
C PHE A 353 7.40 18.23 -4.88
N SER A 354 8.65 18.53 -4.51
CA SER A 354 9.11 18.49 -3.11
C SER A 354 8.30 19.38 -2.17
N THR A 355 7.82 20.54 -2.66
CA THR A 355 6.94 21.44 -1.92
C THR A 355 5.60 20.79 -1.58
N ASN A 356 5.04 19.97 -2.49
CA ASN A 356 3.77 19.29 -2.24
C ASN A 356 3.90 18.22 -1.17
N GLU A 357 5.02 17.50 -1.12
CA GLU A 357 5.28 16.53 -0.06
C GLU A 357 5.37 17.20 1.31
N LEU A 358 6.08 18.34 1.43
CA LEU A 358 6.21 19.06 2.71
C LEU A 358 4.85 19.47 3.28
N ILE A 359 4.02 20.12 2.48
CA ILE A 359 2.70 20.61 2.94
C ILE A 359 1.74 19.44 3.18
N THR A 360 1.94 18.31 2.50
CA THR A 360 1.13 17.11 2.69
C THR A 360 1.39 16.45 4.04
N TYR A 361 2.62 16.53 4.60
CA TYR A 361 2.88 16.03 5.96
C TYR A 361 1.92 16.63 6.98
N GLU A 362 1.71 17.95 6.87
CA GLU A 362 0.87 18.73 7.76
C GLU A 362 -0.62 18.46 7.49
N ALA A 363 -1.01 18.39 6.21
CA ALA A 363 -2.39 18.11 5.83
C ALA A 363 -2.85 16.70 6.23
N LEU A 364 -1.95 15.70 6.21
CA LEU A 364 -2.21 14.34 6.69
C LEU A 364 -2.13 14.21 8.22
N GLY A 365 -1.69 15.26 8.93
CA GLY A 365 -1.53 15.25 10.38
C GLY A 365 -0.31 14.46 10.88
N LEU A 366 0.68 14.20 10.03
CA LEU A 366 1.94 13.53 10.42
C LEU A 366 2.80 14.43 11.33
N CYS A 367 2.65 15.74 11.17
CA CYS A 367 3.15 16.78 12.06
C CYS A 367 2.12 17.92 12.17
N GLY A 368 2.36 18.87 13.08
CA GLY A 368 1.56 20.10 13.18
C GLY A 368 1.68 20.99 11.94
N ILE A 369 0.71 21.87 11.74
CA ILE A 369 0.75 22.89 10.66
C ILE A 369 1.94 23.83 10.89
N GLY A 370 2.70 24.11 9.83
CA GLY A 370 3.96 24.86 9.86
C GLY A 370 5.16 24.08 10.40
N LYS A 371 5.02 22.78 10.71
CA LYS A 371 6.07 21.92 11.29
C LYS A 371 6.67 20.92 10.30
N GLY A 372 6.30 21.01 9.02
CA GLY A 372 6.84 20.12 7.97
C GLY A 372 8.36 20.15 7.87
N SER A 373 8.98 21.33 8.03
CA SER A 373 10.45 21.47 8.02
C SER A 373 11.12 20.76 9.20
N GLU A 374 10.53 20.80 10.40
CA GLU A 374 11.07 20.11 11.58
C GLU A 374 11.02 18.59 11.41
N LEU A 375 9.97 18.06 10.78
CA LEU A 375 9.86 16.65 10.43
C LEU A 375 10.97 16.24 9.44
N VAL A 376 11.28 17.08 8.45
CA VAL A 376 12.38 16.86 7.50
C VAL A 376 13.75 16.90 8.18
N ASP A 377 14.02 17.93 8.98
CA ASP A 377 15.32 18.14 9.62
C ASP A 377 15.66 17.06 10.66
N SER A 378 14.63 16.55 11.35
CA SER A 378 14.79 15.44 12.29
C SER A 378 14.94 14.07 11.62
N GLY A 379 14.84 13.98 10.29
CA GLY A 379 14.89 12.71 9.56
C GLY A 379 13.68 11.81 9.82
N ASN A 380 12.56 12.37 10.28
CA ASN A 380 11.35 11.63 10.64
C ASN A 380 10.49 11.18 9.44
N ASN A 381 10.97 11.39 8.21
CA ASN A 381 10.36 10.95 6.95
C ASN A 381 11.16 9.86 6.21
N THR A 382 12.17 9.26 6.84
CA THR A 382 13.02 8.23 6.21
C THR A 382 13.28 7.05 7.15
N TYR A 383 14.02 6.05 6.68
CA TYR A 383 14.43 4.88 7.46
C TYR A 383 15.14 5.29 8.74
N GLY A 384 14.70 4.73 9.87
CA GLY A 384 15.17 5.09 11.21
C GLY A 384 14.41 6.26 11.85
N GLY A 385 13.59 6.99 11.08
CA GLY A 385 12.70 8.03 11.58
C GLY A 385 11.34 7.50 12.03
N LYS A 386 10.44 8.43 12.41
CA LYS A 386 9.07 8.12 12.83
C LYS A 386 8.22 7.48 11.72
N TYR A 387 8.30 8.02 10.51
CA TYR A 387 7.59 7.51 9.33
C TYR A 387 8.60 7.22 8.22
N VAL A 388 8.44 6.11 7.50
CA VAL A 388 9.13 5.95 6.22
C VAL A 388 8.21 6.45 5.11
N VAL A 389 8.52 7.63 4.59
CA VAL A 389 7.75 8.25 3.51
C VAL A 389 8.40 7.93 2.16
N ASN A 390 7.56 7.48 1.22
CA ASN A 390 7.91 7.16 -0.15
C ASN A 390 9.12 6.20 -0.23
N PRO A 391 9.08 5.01 0.41
CA PRO A 391 10.17 4.03 0.33
C PRO A 391 10.49 3.62 -1.12
N SER A 392 9.53 3.79 -2.03
CA SER A 392 9.71 3.53 -3.46
C SER A 392 10.50 4.61 -4.21
N GLY A 393 10.84 5.73 -3.56
CA GLY A 393 11.48 6.90 -4.18
C GLY A 393 10.51 7.97 -4.68
N GLY A 394 9.20 7.78 -4.46
CA GLY A 394 8.17 8.77 -4.76
C GLY A 394 8.04 9.12 -6.24
N LEU A 395 7.11 9.99 -6.59
CA LEU A 395 6.91 10.51 -7.95
C LEU A 395 8.16 11.25 -8.44
N ILE A 396 8.92 11.91 -7.54
CA ILE A 396 10.16 12.63 -7.89
C ILE A 396 11.15 11.72 -8.63
N SER A 397 11.27 10.45 -8.21
CA SER A 397 12.26 9.53 -8.77
C SER A 397 11.63 8.43 -9.63
N LYS A 398 10.53 7.84 -9.15
CA LYS A 398 9.81 6.79 -9.89
C LYS A 398 9.29 7.30 -11.22
N GLY A 399 8.88 8.56 -11.24
CA GLY A 399 8.11 9.12 -12.32
C GLY A 399 6.61 9.03 -12.10
N HIS A 400 5.88 9.74 -12.96
CA HIS A 400 4.47 10.05 -12.72
C HIS A 400 3.57 9.81 -13.95
N PRO A 401 3.33 8.53 -14.34
CA PRO A 401 2.24 8.18 -15.23
C PRO A 401 0.91 8.42 -14.48
N LEU A 402 0.10 9.37 -14.96
CA LEU A 402 -1.03 9.93 -14.21
C LEU A 402 -2.03 8.84 -13.80
N GLY A 403 -2.50 8.03 -14.76
CA GLY A 403 -3.41 6.92 -14.51
C GLY A 403 -2.85 5.81 -13.61
N ALA A 404 -1.55 5.53 -13.66
CA ALA A 404 -0.95 4.40 -12.92
C ALA A 404 -0.49 4.75 -11.49
N THR A 405 -0.25 6.02 -11.19
CA THR A 405 0.42 6.45 -9.94
C THR A 405 -0.27 5.97 -8.68
N GLY A 406 -1.60 6.18 -8.57
CA GLY A 406 -2.34 5.76 -7.38
C GLY A 406 -2.31 4.25 -7.14
N ILE A 407 -2.31 3.44 -8.20
CA ILE A 407 -2.22 1.98 -8.05
C ILE A 407 -0.79 1.53 -7.76
N ALA A 408 0.22 2.19 -8.30
CA ALA A 408 1.62 1.93 -7.97
C ALA A 408 1.94 2.24 -6.49
N GLN A 409 1.34 3.28 -5.92
CA GLN A 409 1.40 3.54 -4.47
C GLN A 409 0.78 2.39 -3.67
N CYS A 410 -0.42 1.92 -4.07
CA CYS A 410 -1.08 0.77 -3.45
C CYS A 410 -0.20 -0.49 -3.52
N ALA A 411 0.45 -0.75 -4.66
CA ALA A 411 1.35 -1.88 -4.85
C ALA A 411 2.53 -1.85 -3.87
N GLU A 412 3.23 -0.72 -3.74
CA GLU A 412 4.33 -0.59 -2.80
C GLU A 412 3.86 -0.82 -1.35
N LEU A 413 2.75 -0.20 -0.93
CA LEU A 413 2.24 -0.37 0.43
C LEU A 413 1.82 -1.82 0.71
N CYS A 414 1.24 -2.52 -0.27
CA CYS A 414 0.94 -3.93 -0.16
C CYS A 414 2.20 -4.78 0.02
N TRP A 415 3.25 -4.54 -0.77
CA TRP A 415 4.53 -5.23 -0.60
C TRP A 415 5.17 -4.94 0.76
N GLN A 416 5.10 -3.70 1.24
CA GLN A 416 5.63 -3.32 2.56
C GLN A 416 4.93 -4.09 3.68
N LEU A 417 3.59 -4.11 3.67
CA LEU A 417 2.79 -4.82 4.70
C LEU A 417 2.95 -6.34 4.62
N ARG A 418 3.17 -6.89 3.42
CA ARG A 418 3.43 -8.32 3.20
C ARG A 418 4.87 -8.73 3.50
N ASN A 419 5.73 -7.81 3.93
CA ASN A 419 7.16 -8.04 4.10
C ASN A 419 7.86 -8.54 2.82
N ALA A 420 7.45 -8.00 1.66
CA ALA A 420 7.87 -8.38 0.32
C ALA A 420 8.51 -7.22 -0.48
N ALA A 421 8.84 -6.10 0.18
CA ALA A 421 9.41 -4.92 -0.49
C ALA A 421 10.94 -5.01 -0.73
N GLY A 422 11.56 -6.15 -0.42
CA GLY A 422 12.99 -6.39 -0.64
C GLY A 422 13.88 -5.35 0.06
N PRO A 423 14.84 -4.72 -0.62
CA PRO A 423 15.73 -3.73 0.00
C PRO A 423 15.02 -2.46 0.47
N ARG A 424 13.76 -2.24 0.07
CA ARG A 424 12.95 -1.10 0.53
C ARG A 424 12.17 -1.38 1.82
N GLN A 425 12.25 -2.61 2.34
CA GLN A 425 11.41 -3.06 3.43
C GLN A 425 11.50 -2.17 4.67
N VAL A 426 10.36 -1.66 5.11
CA VAL A 426 10.17 -0.99 6.39
C VAL A 426 9.98 -2.06 7.45
N GLN A 427 10.83 -2.07 8.47
CA GLN A 427 10.76 -3.08 9.52
C GLN A 427 9.47 -2.94 10.32
N ASN A 428 8.78 -4.07 10.52
CA ASN A 428 7.57 -4.17 11.35
C ASN A 428 6.43 -3.22 10.96
N ALA A 429 6.34 -2.79 9.69
CA ALA A 429 5.22 -1.98 9.21
C ALA A 429 3.89 -2.74 9.38
N LYS A 430 2.94 -2.13 10.08
CA LYS A 430 1.61 -2.69 10.35
C LYS A 430 0.49 -1.83 9.79
N LEU A 431 0.69 -0.52 9.72
CA LEU A 431 -0.27 0.43 9.15
C LEU A 431 0.40 1.26 8.05
N ALA A 432 -0.18 1.17 6.85
CA ALA A 432 0.27 1.93 5.70
C ALA A 432 -0.74 3.01 5.31
N LEU A 433 -0.24 4.19 4.93
CA LEU A 433 -1.06 5.33 4.48
C LEU A 433 -0.73 5.68 3.03
N GLN A 434 -1.77 5.78 2.21
CA GLN A 434 -1.67 6.30 0.85
C GLN A 434 -2.27 7.70 0.74
N HIS A 435 -1.63 8.57 -0.04
CA HIS A 435 -2.19 9.85 -0.48
C HIS A 435 -1.93 10.09 -1.97
N ASN A 436 -3.00 10.30 -2.74
CA ASN A 436 -2.95 10.64 -4.17
C ASN A 436 -3.89 11.79 -4.49
N ILE A 437 -3.37 12.89 -5.02
CA ILE A 437 -4.17 14.07 -5.40
C ILE A 437 -4.03 14.38 -6.89
N GLY A 438 -5.09 14.89 -7.50
CA GLY A 438 -5.10 15.50 -8.84
C GLY A 438 -5.87 16.81 -8.80
N LEU A 439 -5.27 17.88 -9.34
CA LEU A 439 -5.89 19.22 -9.34
C LEU A 439 -7.10 19.31 -10.27
N GLY A 440 -7.91 20.37 -10.11
CA GLY A 440 -9.22 20.51 -10.75
C GLY A 440 -10.32 19.68 -10.07
N GLY A 441 -9.99 18.98 -8.99
CA GLY A 441 -10.33 17.57 -8.93
C GLY A 441 -10.41 17.00 -7.52
N ALA A 442 -9.67 15.92 -7.30
CA ALA A 442 -9.91 15.00 -6.20
C ALA A 442 -8.61 14.51 -5.54
N VAL A 443 -8.67 14.37 -4.22
CA VAL A 443 -7.71 13.61 -3.41
C VAL A 443 -8.34 12.29 -2.99
N VAL A 444 -7.53 11.23 -2.95
CA VAL A 444 -7.88 9.95 -2.33
C VAL A 444 -6.83 9.62 -1.27
N VAL A 445 -7.30 9.30 -0.06
CA VAL A 445 -6.47 8.86 1.07
C VAL A 445 -6.94 7.49 1.51
N ALA A 446 -6.03 6.56 1.77
CA ALA A 446 -6.36 5.19 2.16
C ALA A 446 -5.45 4.65 3.27
N LEU A 447 -6.01 3.82 4.16
CA LEU A 447 -5.28 3.09 5.18
C LEU A 447 -5.33 1.59 4.88
N TYR A 448 -4.19 0.92 5.05
CA TYR A 448 -4.04 -0.51 4.77
C TYR A 448 -3.42 -1.26 5.96
N LYS A 449 -3.85 -2.50 6.18
CA LYS A 449 -3.27 -3.47 7.14
C LYS A 449 -3.30 -4.88 6.53
N LEU A 450 -2.47 -5.81 7.01
CA LEU A 450 -2.68 -7.22 6.64
C LEU A 450 -4.03 -7.70 7.21
N GLY A 451 -4.83 -8.35 6.36
CA GLY A 451 -6.21 -8.69 6.67
C GLY A 451 -6.41 -9.84 7.66
N PHE A 452 -5.44 -10.77 7.72
CA PHE A 452 -5.54 -12.02 8.48
C PHE A 452 -4.34 -12.19 9.41
N GLN A 453 -4.01 -11.14 10.16
CA GLN A 453 -3.06 -11.23 11.27
C GLN A 453 -3.73 -12.00 12.43
N ASN A 454 -3.61 -13.33 12.45
CA ASN A 454 -3.81 -14.27 13.58
C ASN A 454 -4.35 -15.67 13.19
N GLN A 455 -4.56 -15.98 11.91
CA GLN A 455 -4.97 -17.35 11.52
C GLN A 455 -3.81 -18.31 11.21
N ALA A 456 -2.57 -17.81 11.13
CA ALA A 456 -1.37 -18.65 11.07
C ALA A 456 -0.87 -19.10 12.46
N SER A 457 -1.56 -18.74 13.55
CA SER A 457 -1.08 -18.91 14.93
C SER A 457 -1.95 -19.81 15.82
N SER A 458 -2.72 -20.75 15.24
CA SER A 458 -3.46 -21.72 16.05
C SER A 458 -3.02 -23.18 15.87
N ASN A 459 -1.83 -23.47 15.32
CA ASN A 459 -1.27 -24.83 15.38
C ASN A 459 0.24 -24.99 15.13
N SER A 460 1.04 -23.91 15.17
CA SER A 460 2.49 -24.06 15.32
C SER A 460 2.90 -23.40 16.62
N ASP A 461 3.23 -24.21 17.63
CA ASP A 461 4.00 -23.75 18.78
C ASP A 461 5.14 -22.87 18.25
N LYS A 462 5.23 -21.62 18.70
CA LYS A 462 6.40 -20.79 18.41
C LYS A 462 7.58 -21.47 19.08
N ILE A 463 8.31 -22.29 18.33
CA ILE A 463 9.51 -22.95 18.81
C ILE A 463 10.58 -21.88 19.02
N THR A 464 10.75 -21.42 20.25
CA THR A 464 11.84 -20.56 20.68
C THR A 464 13.08 -21.37 21.00
N LEU A 465 14.27 -20.82 20.74
CA LEU A 465 15.54 -21.48 21.06
C LEU A 465 15.65 -21.71 22.59
N PRO A 466 16.01 -22.91 23.06
CA PRO A 466 16.26 -23.17 24.48
C PRO A 466 17.36 -22.25 25.04
N LYS A 467 17.25 -21.89 26.34
CA LYS A 467 18.17 -20.93 26.99
C LYS A 467 19.61 -21.40 27.01
N GLU A 468 19.83 -22.72 27.05
CA GLU A 468 21.13 -23.36 27.02
C GLU A 468 21.81 -23.18 25.65
N MET A 469 21.03 -23.24 24.57
CA MET A 469 21.53 -23.05 23.20
C MET A 469 21.88 -21.60 22.89
N MET A 470 21.30 -20.62 23.60
CA MET A 470 21.70 -19.21 23.45
C MET A 470 23.14 -18.93 23.88
N LYS A 471 23.75 -19.82 24.69
CA LYS A 471 25.15 -19.69 25.16
C LYS A 471 26.18 -20.16 24.12
N LEU A 472 25.75 -20.87 23.08
CA LEU A 472 26.61 -21.36 22.01
C LEU A 472 27.08 -20.20 21.12
N LYS A 473 28.33 -20.25 20.64
CA LYS A 473 28.82 -19.29 19.63
C LYS A 473 28.06 -19.41 18.32
N SER A 474 27.50 -20.59 18.04
CA SER A 474 26.65 -20.88 16.89
C SER A 474 25.16 -20.55 17.09
N SER A 475 24.73 -19.95 18.21
CA SER A 475 23.30 -19.66 18.51
C SER A 475 22.57 -18.91 17.38
N LYS A 476 23.22 -17.91 16.78
CA LYS A 476 22.70 -17.13 15.62
C LYS A 476 22.36 -17.98 14.41
N PHE A 477 22.99 -19.15 14.24
CA PHE A 477 22.65 -20.08 13.16
C PHE A 477 21.28 -20.71 13.38
N PHE A 478 20.98 -21.12 14.61
CA PHE A 478 19.69 -21.73 14.94
C PHE A 478 18.55 -20.71 14.88
N GLU A 479 18.79 -19.46 15.29
CA GLU A 479 17.85 -18.36 15.08
C GLU A 479 17.54 -18.13 13.60
N LYS A 480 18.57 -18.17 12.74
CA LYS A 480 18.40 -18.05 11.29
C LYS A 480 17.71 -19.28 10.69
N ALA A 481 17.94 -20.49 11.21
CA ALA A 481 17.21 -21.69 10.79
C ALA A 481 15.71 -21.60 11.13
N LEU A 482 15.37 -21.07 12.31
CA LEU A 482 13.98 -20.81 12.70
C LEU A 482 13.31 -19.74 11.83
N SER A 483 14.02 -18.67 11.47
CA SER A 483 13.47 -17.64 10.57
C SER A 483 13.28 -18.13 9.13
N LEU A 484 14.02 -19.15 8.71
CA LEU A 484 13.82 -19.78 7.39
C LEU A 484 12.55 -20.64 7.33
N MET A 485 12.00 -21.08 8.46
CA MET A 485 10.76 -21.88 8.49
C MET A 485 9.55 -21.12 7.95
N SER A 486 9.50 -19.80 8.13
CA SER A 486 8.38 -18.97 7.64
C SER A 486 8.40 -18.75 6.12
N VAL A 487 9.48 -19.14 5.44
CA VAL A 487 9.72 -18.85 4.01
C VAL A 487 9.82 -20.14 3.18
N ALA A 488 10.07 -21.29 3.81
CA ALA A 488 10.47 -22.51 3.12
C ALA A 488 9.32 -23.41 2.62
N GLU A 489 8.05 -23.14 2.96
CA GLU A 489 6.92 -24.00 2.57
C GLU A 489 6.74 -24.15 1.04
N ASP A 490 7.32 -23.24 0.23
CA ASP A 490 7.16 -23.23 -1.23
C ASP A 490 8.43 -23.54 -2.05
N ILE A 491 9.59 -23.78 -1.41
CA ILE A 491 10.90 -23.82 -2.11
C ILE A 491 11.44 -25.25 -2.32
N LEU A 492 11.00 -26.22 -1.51
CA LEU A 492 11.59 -27.56 -1.49
C LEU A 492 10.89 -28.56 -2.43
N ASP A 493 11.70 -29.39 -3.11
CA ASP A 493 11.22 -30.50 -3.94
C ASP A 493 10.39 -31.48 -3.08
N LYS A 494 9.12 -31.68 -3.48
CA LYS A 494 8.15 -32.55 -2.79
C LYS A 494 8.57 -34.02 -2.71
N ARG A 495 9.61 -34.44 -3.45
CA ARG A 495 10.15 -35.81 -3.46
C ARG A 495 11.10 -36.11 -2.31
N ILE A 496 11.49 -35.10 -1.53
CA ILE A 496 12.47 -35.27 -0.45
C ILE A 496 11.76 -35.45 0.88
N LYS A 497 12.04 -36.60 1.51
CA LYS A 497 11.52 -36.98 2.81
C LYS A 497 12.66 -37.49 3.69
N GLY A 498 12.80 -36.90 4.87
CA GLY A 498 13.75 -37.35 5.87
C GLY A 498 14.13 -36.26 6.86
N SER A 499 14.89 -36.64 7.87
CA SER A 499 15.21 -35.82 9.04
C SER A 499 16.70 -35.87 9.39
N VAL A 500 17.27 -34.70 9.68
CA VAL A 500 18.65 -34.54 10.14
C VAL A 500 18.64 -33.93 11.53
N LYS A 501 19.25 -34.61 12.50
CA LYS A 501 19.49 -34.09 13.85
C LYS A 501 20.93 -33.61 13.96
N LEU A 502 21.10 -32.36 14.39
CA LEU A 502 22.39 -31.77 14.74
C LEU A 502 22.55 -31.79 16.26
N ARG A 503 23.62 -32.43 16.73
CA ARG A 503 24.04 -32.47 18.14
C ARG A 503 25.32 -31.66 18.31
N VAL A 504 25.24 -30.57 19.06
CA VAL A 504 26.34 -29.65 19.32
C VAL A 504 26.78 -29.77 20.77
N ALA A 505 28.04 -30.13 20.97
CA ALA A 505 28.66 -30.16 22.30
C ALA A 505 29.35 -28.83 22.62
N ASP A 506 29.24 -28.39 23.88
CA ASP A 506 30.08 -27.32 24.42
C ASP A 506 31.42 -27.92 24.87
N ASN A 507 32.41 -27.08 25.18
CA ASN A 507 33.80 -27.43 25.46
C ASN A 507 34.01 -28.43 26.63
N ASN A 508 32.95 -28.83 27.34
CA ASN A 508 32.96 -29.80 28.44
C ASN A 508 32.41 -31.20 28.05
N SER A 509 32.28 -31.52 26.77
CA SER A 509 31.92 -32.86 26.21
C SER A 509 30.45 -33.31 26.35
N ASP A 510 29.61 -32.58 27.07
CA ASP A 510 28.16 -32.82 27.09
C ASP A 510 27.45 -32.11 25.92
N PHE A 511 26.48 -32.78 25.28
CA PHE A 511 25.70 -32.20 24.19
C PHE A 511 24.70 -31.17 24.74
N VAL A 512 24.93 -29.89 24.48
CA VAL A 512 24.13 -28.76 25.00
C VAL A 512 23.09 -28.27 23.98
N GLY A 513 23.30 -28.51 22.68
CA GLY A 513 22.34 -28.12 21.64
C GLY A 513 21.88 -29.30 20.79
N VAL A 514 20.59 -29.62 20.82
CA VAL A 514 19.98 -30.58 19.88
C VAL A 514 18.97 -29.85 19.02
N GLY A 515 19.27 -29.70 17.73
CA GLY A 515 18.34 -29.14 16.74
C GLY A 515 18.07 -30.18 15.65
N SER A 516 16.81 -30.57 15.47
CA SER A 516 16.39 -31.51 14.43
C SER A 516 15.65 -30.74 13.34
N LEU A 517 16.05 -30.94 12.09
CA LEU A 517 15.36 -30.44 10.92
C LEU A 517 14.74 -31.62 10.19
N SER A 518 13.43 -31.59 9.97
CA SER A 518 12.73 -32.60 9.18
C SER A 518 12.14 -31.96 7.92
N VAL A 519 12.23 -32.69 6.81
CA VAL A 519 11.59 -32.35 5.54
C VAL A 519 10.60 -33.45 5.21
N ASP A 520 9.33 -33.10 5.07
CA ASP A 520 8.29 -34.01 4.56
C ASP A 520 7.37 -33.28 3.59
N LYS A 521 7.26 -33.78 2.36
CA LYS A 521 6.41 -33.21 1.30
C LYS A 521 6.63 -31.70 1.05
N GLY A 522 7.88 -31.25 1.13
CA GLY A 522 8.27 -29.85 0.93
C GLY A 522 8.09 -28.95 2.16
N LYS A 523 7.53 -29.46 3.28
CA LYS A 523 7.45 -28.72 4.54
C LYS A 523 8.69 -28.94 5.37
N ILE A 524 9.26 -27.85 5.89
CA ILE A 524 10.34 -27.89 6.88
C ILE A 524 9.74 -27.79 8.29
N SER A 525 10.12 -28.70 9.18
CA SER A 525 9.89 -28.55 10.62
C SER A 525 11.22 -28.58 11.38
N VAL A 526 11.32 -27.75 12.42
CA VAL A 526 12.43 -27.74 13.37
C VAL A 526 11.92 -28.27 14.70
N SER A 527 12.73 -29.02 15.44
CA SER A 527 12.45 -29.44 16.81
C SER A 527 13.74 -29.37 17.63
N PHE A 528 13.65 -28.95 18.89
CA PHE A 528 14.77 -28.97 19.83
C PHE A 528 14.71 -30.13 20.83
N ASP A 529 13.89 -31.15 20.53
CA ASP A 529 13.75 -32.34 21.36
C ASP A 529 15.03 -33.22 21.32
N PRO A 530 15.74 -33.41 22.47
CA PRO A 530 16.92 -34.27 22.58
C PRO A 530 16.68 -35.71 22.13
N ASP A 531 15.45 -36.21 22.32
CA ASP A 531 15.04 -37.60 22.10
C ASP A 531 14.42 -37.86 20.72
N ALA A 532 14.19 -36.80 19.93
CA ALA A 532 13.64 -36.93 18.57
C ALA A 532 14.41 -37.96 17.72
N LYS A 533 13.71 -38.86 17.04
CA LYS A 533 14.37 -39.78 16.10
C LYS A 533 14.71 -39.01 14.82
N ALA A 534 15.86 -39.30 14.23
CA ALA A 534 16.27 -38.71 12.96
C ALA A 534 16.93 -39.75 12.05
N ASP A 535 16.75 -39.61 10.74
CA ASP A 535 17.33 -40.50 9.72
C ASP A 535 18.85 -40.35 9.64
N CYS A 536 19.36 -39.18 9.99
CA CYS A 536 20.77 -38.89 10.11
C CYS A 536 21.05 -38.02 11.34
N ILE A 537 22.10 -38.34 12.09
CA ILE A 537 22.57 -37.59 13.24
C ILE A 537 23.98 -37.10 12.95
N ILE A 538 24.20 -35.80 13.07
CA ILE A 538 25.50 -35.14 12.95
C ILE A 538 25.90 -34.65 14.33
N SER A 539 27.07 -35.07 14.80
CA SER A 539 27.61 -34.68 16.11
C SER A 539 28.94 -33.94 15.94
N LEU A 540 29.07 -32.75 16.54
CA LEU A 540 30.29 -31.94 16.50
C LEU A 540 30.36 -30.95 17.66
N ASN A 541 31.55 -30.39 17.92
CA ASN A 541 31.72 -29.31 18.89
C ASN A 541 31.27 -27.96 18.33
N ASP A 542 30.80 -27.05 19.21
CA ASP A 542 30.35 -25.70 18.84
C ASP A 542 31.41 -24.89 18.08
N SER A 543 32.68 -25.02 18.46
CA SER A 543 33.81 -24.38 17.77
C SER A 543 33.96 -24.85 16.32
N VAL A 544 33.76 -26.15 16.06
CA VAL A 544 33.84 -26.73 14.72
C VAL A 544 32.66 -26.27 13.87
N LEU A 545 31.45 -26.23 14.44
CA LEU A 545 30.27 -25.69 13.76
C LEU A 545 30.48 -24.22 13.40
N PHE A 546 30.97 -23.42 14.35
CA PHE A 546 31.29 -22.01 14.13
C PHE A 546 32.33 -21.81 13.01
N ASP A 547 33.38 -22.63 12.96
CA ASP A 547 34.40 -22.57 11.92
C ASP A 547 33.85 -22.96 10.53
N ILE A 548 32.95 -23.95 10.46
CA ILE A 548 32.26 -24.32 9.21
C ILE A 548 31.40 -23.15 8.72
N LEU A 549 30.66 -22.50 9.62
CA LEU A 549 29.78 -21.38 9.29
C LEU A 549 30.55 -20.15 8.81
N ASN A 550 31.73 -19.88 9.38
CA ASN A 550 32.62 -18.79 8.96
C ASN A 550 33.54 -19.17 7.80
N LYS A 551 33.29 -20.31 7.12
CA LYS A 551 34.06 -20.80 5.97
C LYS A 551 35.56 -21.02 6.27
N LYS A 552 35.94 -21.20 7.55
CA LYS A 552 37.32 -21.51 7.97
C LYS A 552 37.67 -22.97 7.73
N THR A 553 36.67 -23.85 7.72
CA THR A 553 36.79 -25.26 7.36
C THR A 553 35.52 -25.70 6.61
N THR A 554 35.55 -26.85 5.95
CA THR A 554 34.37 -27.44 5.31
C THR A 554 33.86 -28.64 6.08
N PHE A 555 32.62 -29.05 5.78
CA PHE A 555 31.99 -30.22 6.41
C PHE A 555 32.80 -31.50 6.13
N GLU A 556 33.26 -31.67 4.89
CA GLU A 556 34.08 -32.81 4.47
C GLU A 556 35.41 -32.84 5.20
N LYS A 557 36.10 -31.68 5.30
CA LYS A 557 37.38 -31.57 6.02
C LYS A 557 37.21 -31.86 7.51
N ALA A 558 36.14 -31.39 8.14
CA ALA A 558 35.85 -31.67 9.55
C ALA A 558 35.52 -33.15 9.78
N PHE A 559 34.80 -33.79 8.85
CA PHE A 559 34.48 -35.21 8.90
C PHE A 559 35.73 -36.09 8.75
N PHE A 560 36.56 -35.86 7.72
CA PHE A 560 37.79 -36.63 7.50
C PHE A 560 38.85 -36.39 8.60
N ALA A 561 38.83 -35.23 9.26
CA ALA A 561 39.69 -34.94 10.41
C ALA A 561 39.18 -35.55 11.73
N GLY A 562 38.07 -36.31 11.73
CA GLY A 562 37.47 -36.90 12.92
C GLY A 562 36.84 -35.90 13.90
N LYS A 563 36.68 -34.63 13.49
CA LYS A 563 36.11 -33.54 14.31
C LYS A 563 34.58 -33.44 14.21
N LEU A 564 33.99 -34.23 13.33
CA LEU A 564 32.56 -34.33 13.08
C LEU A 564 32.21 -35.81 12.86
N GLN A 565 31.19 -36.30 13.54
CA GLN A 565 30.70 -37.67 13.40
C GLN A 565 29.32 -37.67 12.75
N VAL A 566 29.08 -38.63 11.85
CA VAL A 566 27.79 -38.85 11.18
C VAL A 566 27.32 -40.27 11.48
N LYS A 567 26.08 -40.40 11.91
CA LYS A 567 25.40 -41.70 12.14
C LYS A 567 24.06 -41.71 11.40
N GLY A 568 23.78 -42.75 10.62
CA GLY A 568 22.52 -42.90 9.88
C GLY A 568 22.69 -42.93 8.36
N ASN A 569 21.66 -42.52 7.62
CA ASN A 569 21.62 -42.63 6.16
C ASN A 569 22.49 -41.56 5.47
N ILE A 570 23.74 -41.93 5.17
CA ILE A 570 24.71 -41.04 4.51
C ILE A 570 24.24 -40.59 3.11
N GLY A 571 23.56 -41.46 2.35
CA GLY A 571 23.05 -41.10 1.02
C GLY A 571 21.93 -40.04 1.07
N PHE A 572 21.12 -40.03 2.13
CA PHE A 572 20.19 -38.93 2.41
C PHE A 572 20.94 -37.65 2.77
N LEU A 573 21.94 -37.72 3.65
CA LEU A 573 22.73 -36.56 4.06
C LEU A 573 23.44 -35.87 2.88
N THR A 574 24.04 -36.63 1.96
CA THR A 574 24.69 -36.07 0.77
C THR A 574 23.70 -35.32 -0.12
N ARG A 575 22.49 -35.88 -0.34
CA ARG A 575 21.43 -35.21 -1.09
C ARG A 575 20.96 -33.94 -0.36
N PHE A 576 20.72 -34.03 0.94
CA PHE A 576 20.32 -32.91 1.78
C PHE A 576 21.35 -31.77 1.76
N MET A 577 22.65 -32.07 1.86
CA MET A 577 23.72 -31.08 1.83
C MET A 577 23.93 -30.46 0.45
N SER A 578 23.71 -31.22 -0.63
CA SER A 578 23.77 -30.67 -2.01
C SER A 578 22.73 -29.57 -2.25
N MET A 579 21.58 -29.63 -1.57
CA MET A 579 20.50 -28.64 -1.66
C MET A 579 20.81 -27.33 -0.95
N LYS A 580 21.72 -27.33 0.03
CA LYS A 580 22.15 -26.11 0.74
C LYS A 580 22.57 -25.02 -0.25
N ASN A 581 23.28 -25.39 -1.31
CA ASN A 581 23.72 -24.46 -2.34
C ASN A 581 22.55 -23.91 -3.16
N THR A 582 21.52 -24.72 -3.42
CA THR A 582 20.28 -24.30 -4.10
C THR A 582 19.41 -23.39 -3.23
N LEU A 583 19.32 -23.67 -1.92
CA LEU A 583 18.57 -22.85 -0.97
C LEU A 583 19.25 -21.49 -0.74
N LEU A 584 20.57 -21.48 -0.59
CA LEU A 584 21.37 -20.26 -0.38
C LEU A 584 21.57 -19.42 -1.65
N ALA A 585 21.37 -19.99 -2.84
CA ALA A 585 21.46 -19.25 -4.12
C ALA A 585 20.12 -18.66 -4.59
N LYS A 586 19.00 -19.11 -4.02
CA LYS A 586 17.65 -18.59 -4.29
C LYS A 586 17.15 -17.60 -3.22
N LEU A 587 17.87 -17.53 -2.09
CA LEU A 587 17.83 -16.46 -1.10
C LEU A 587 18.92 -15.43 -1.45
#